data_AF-F7SZR8-F1
#
_entry.id   AF-F7SZR8-F1
#
_cell.length_a   1.000
_cell.length_b   1.000
_cell.length_c   1.000
_cell.angle_alpha   90.00
_cell.angle_beta   90.00
_cell.angle_gamma   90.00
#
_symmetry.space_group_name_H-M   'P 1'
#
loop_
_entity.id
_entity.type
_entity.pdbx_description
1 polymer ?
#
loop_
_entity_poly.entity_id
_entity_poly.type
_entity_poly.pdbx_seq_one_letter_code
_entity_poly.pdbx_strand_id
1 'polypeptide(L)'
;MAAAPIAMEPLSFDWKTPLPELLDALRQAYAARYPALAAARLDALRAALRDDRADDFLPLLGQELEALGLALIGQDEDDDGIHLLIVPQADAGDTLARIAAHGRQGTRHRQDGAPQGASATLPRPASGPLAQPGDYLDMAQCLPLASGWACVANRDTATPELVDLRGWPALREVAGKFQPHRGPLASAVAANGVHAWIEQGPDGIASTPYAHLLRASGVEAAPSSRPGLALPPRAAQAQRRTPEFSLGLAGDDLLLVDRGMVFAYPGFAAQDEASVIEPALLYTAPPQRRPVSDRSAVIPLPDGRACVLCRGQLLLWRDGQLHPLALRYPEVTSGDVSHPVACGNGAIAWLEDDALCHADLDAPVVNRHEPQQMPAGGMTLQSLPQGWLLLGHWHAPHRSLDLGQLWHPGSGQVLRIRHGALDLDSGIQRALMLPDGDLVVGGQLRHVRLGRFDALLGRLPAA
;
A
#
# COMPACT_ATOMS: atom_id res chain seq x y z
N MET A 1 -53.10 4.42 -36.59
CA MET A 1 -51.94 5.28 -36.92
C MET A 1 -50.81 4.89 -35.97
N ALA A 2 -49.82 4.14 -36.44
CA ALA A 2 -48.64 3.82 -35.64
C ALA A 2 -47.77 5.09 -35.56
N ALA A 3 -47.46 5.55 -34.35
CA ALA A 3 -46.54 6.65 -34.15
C ALA A 3 -45.16 6.25 -34.68
N ALA A 4 -44.55 7.10 -35.50
CA ALA A 4 -43.18 6.91 -35.95
C ALA A 4 -42.25 6.78 -34.73
N PRO A 5 -41.27 5.85 -34.73
CA PRO A 5 -40.32 5.74 -33.63
C PRO A 5 -39.45 7.00 -33.63
N ILE A 6 -39.61 7.82 -32.58
CA ILE A 6 -38.71 8.94 -32.31
C ILE A 6 -37.31 8.35 -32.16
N ALA A 7 -36.38 8.75 -33.04
CA ALA A 7 -34.96 8.45 -32.89
C ALA A 7 -34.52 9.01 -31.53
N MET A 8 -34.14 8.12 -30.61
CA MET A 8 -33.62 8.56 -29.31
C MET A 8 -32.13 8.80 -29.48
N GLU A 9 -31.72 10.04 -29.28
CA GLU A 9 -30.31 10.38 -29.20
C GLU A 9 -29.74 9.87 -27.85
N PRO A 10 -28.53 9.30 -27.85
CA PRO A 10 -27.84 8.93 -26.63
C PRO A 10 -27.50 10.18 -25.82
N LEU A 11 -27.51 10.06 -24.50
CA LEU A 11 -26.95 11.08 -23.62
C LEU A 11 -25.46 10.84 -23.46
N SER A 12 -24.67 11.87 -23.74
CA SER A 12 -23.21 11.83 -23.59
C SER A 12 -22.80 12.33 -22.20
N PHE A 13 -21.91 11.59 -21.57
CA PHE A 13 -21.34 11.91 -20.26
C PHE A 13 -19.82 11.83 -20.31
N ASP A 14 -19.14 12.61 -19.47
CA ASP A 14 -17.72 12.40 -19.18
C ASP A 14 -17.59 11.12 -18.35
N TRP A 15 -16.56 10.31 -18.59
CA TRP A 15 -16.34 9.06 -17.83
C TRP A 15 -16.18 9.26 -16.31
N LYS A 16 -15.88 10.50 -15.87
CA LYS A 16 -15.80 10.90 -14.46
C LYS A 16 -17.14 11.35 -13.88
N THR A 17 -18.21 11.46 -14.67
CA THR A 17 -19.52 11.89 -14.17
C THR A 17 -20.03 10.88 -13.14
N PRO A 18 -20.31 11.30 -11.89
CA PRO A 18 -20.72 10.37 -10.84
C PRO A 18 -22.19 9.95 -11.02
N LEU A 19 -22.55 8.77 -10.49
CA LEU A 19 -23.90 8.21 -10.61
C LEU A 19 -25.05 9.19 -10.26
N PRO A 20 -24.97 10.05 -9.22
CA PRO A 20 -26.06 10.97 -8.91
C PRO A 20 -26.36 11.94 -10.05
N GLU A 21 -25.32 12.52 -10.66
CA GLU A 21 -25.46 13.47 -11.77
C GLU A 21 -25.96 12.77 -13.03
N LEU A 22 -25.43 11.59 -13.31
CA LEU A 22 -25.85 10.76 -14.44
C LEU A 22 -27.32 10.32 -14.29
N LEU A 23 -27.73 9.86 -13.11
CA LEU A 23 -29.10 9.42 -12.83
C LEU A 23 -30.08 10.61 -12.87
N ASP A 24 -29.68 11.78 -12.39
CA ASP A 24 -30.49 13.00 -12.47
C ASP A 24 -30.69 13.43 -13.94
N ALA A 25 -29.65 13.37 -14.77
CA ALA A 25 -29.75 13.63 -16.21
C ALA A 25 -30.62 12.59 -16.94
N LEU A 26 -30.46 11.29 -16.64
CA LEU A 26 -31.31 10.24 -17.19
C LEU A 26 -32.78 10.44 -16.80
N ARG A 27 -33.06 10.83 -15.55
CA ARG A 27 -34.41 11.14 -15.09
C ARG A 27 -34.97 12.36 -15.82
N GLN A 28 -34.19 13.42 -15.98
CA GLN A 28 -34.63 14.61 -16.70
C GLN A 28 -34.99 14.30 -18.15
N ALA A 29 -34.20 13.47 -18.84
CA ALA A 29 -34.42 13.11 -20.23
C ALA A 29 -35.54 12.08 -20.43
N TYR A 30 -35.63 11.08 -19.55
CA TYR A 30 -36.43 9.88 -19.80
C TYR A 30 -37.61 9.66 -18.83
N ALA A 31 -37.71 10.36 -17.69
CA ALA A 31 -38.75 10.04 -16.68
C ALA A 31 -40.18 10.21 -17.18
N ALA A 32 -40.43 11.16 -18.10
CA ALA A 32 -41.74 11.34 -18.71
C ALA A 32 -42.18 10.11 -19.54
N ARG A 33 -41.22 9.39 -20.12
CA ARG A 33 -41.44 8.20 -20.95
C ARG A 33 -41.34 6.90 -20.14
N TYR A 34 -40.46 6.86 -19.16
CA TYR A 34 -40.21 5.71 -18.29
C TYR A 34 -40.35 6.12 -16.82
N PRO A 35 -41.58 6.14 -16.26
CA PRO A 35 -41.82 6.51 -14.86
C PRO A 35 -41.07 5.65 -13.85
N ALA A 36 -40.68 4.42 -14.24
CA ALA A 36 -39.91 3.50 -13.43
C ALA A 36 -38.53 4.06 -12.99
N LEU A 37 -38.01 5.11 -13.65
CA LEU A 37 -36.78 5.79 -13.24
C LEU A 37 -36.89 6.52 -11.89
N ALA A 38 -38.11 6.76 -11.40
CA ALA A 38 -38.37 7.30 -10.07
C ALA A 38 -38.44 6.21 -8.98
N ALA A 39 -38.13 4.94 -9.29
CA ALA A 39 -38.21 3.86 -8.32
C ALA A 39 -37.19 4.05 -7.19
N ALA A 40 -37.63 3.81 -5.95
CA ALA A 40 -36.82 3.95 -4.73
C ALA A 40 -35.53 3.09 -4.74
N ARG A 41 -35.52 1.99 -5.50
CA ARG A 41 -34.33 1.14 -5.67
C ARG A 41 -33.18 1.86 -6.39
N LEU A 42 -33.49 2.77 -7.30
CA LEU A 42 -32.50 3.61 -7.97
C LEU A 42 -31.99 4.72 -7.03
N ASP A 43 -32.80 5.18 -6.08
CA ASP A 43 -32.34 6.09 -5.03
C ASP A 43 -31.44 5.38 -4.00
N ALA A 44 -31.75 4.13 -3.67
CA ALA A 44 -30.88 3.29 -2.85
C ALA A 44 -29.54 3.03 -3.55
N LEU A 45 -29.57 2.74 -4.86
CA LEU A 45 -28.37 2.60 -5.67
C LEU A 45 -27.57 3.91 -5.74
N ARG A 46 -28.24 5.04 -5.97
CA ARG A 46 -27.66 6.38 -5.93
C ARG A 46 -26.96 6.67 -4.61
N ALA A 47 -27.57 6.29 -3.48
CA ALA A 47 -26.98 6.50 -2.17
C ALA A 47 -25.76 5.59 -1.94
N ALA A 48 -25.85 4.33 -2.34
CA ALA A 48 -24.78 3.34 -2.16
C ALA A 48 -23.55 3.60 -3.05
N LEU A 49 -23.78 4.07 -4.28
CA LEU A 49 -22.75 4.25 -5.31
C LEU A 49 -22.62 5.71 -5.76
N ARG A 50 -23.09 6.69 -4.94
CA ARG A 50 -22.79 8.13 -5.11
C ARG A 50 -21.30 8.33 -5.39
N ASP A 51 -20.63 7.54 -4.57
CA ASP A 51 -19.30 7.05 -4.44
C ASP A 51 -18.66 6.29 -5.63
N ASP A 52 -19.23 6.01 -6.81
CA ASP A 52 -18.54 5.13 -7.80
C ASP A 52 -18.28 5.72 -9.20
N ARG A 53 -17.36 5.10 -9.97
CA ARG A 53 -17.06 5.41 -11.39
C ARG A 53 -18.02 4.62 -12.29
N ALA A 54 -18.15 5.07 -13.53
CA ALA A 54 -19.07 4.47 -14.47
C ALA A 54 -18.85 2.96 -14.68
N ASP A 55 -17.60 2.51 -14.78
CA ASP A 55 -17.29 1.08 -14.93
C ASP A 55 -17.85 0.22 -13.78
N ASP A 56 -17.88 0.77 -12.57
CA ASP A 56 -18.36 0.09 -11.37
C ASP A 56 -19.90 0.14 -11.26
N PHE A 57 -20.49 1.32 -11.49
CA PHE A 57 -21.93 1.51 -11.29
C PHE A 57 -22.78 1.13 -12.51
N LEU A 58 -22.27 1.16 -13.75
CA LEU A 58 -23.07 0.90 -14.95
C LEU A 58 -23.63 -0.53 -14.99
N PRO A 59 -22.87 -1.60 -14.66
CA PRO A 59 -23.43 -2.94 -14.57
C PRO A 59 -24.54 -3.07 -13.52
N LEU A 60 -24.36 -2.42 -12.36
CA LEU A 60 -25.32 -2.40 -11.25
C LEU A 60 -26.59 -1.62 -11.62
N LEU A 61 -26.43 -0.44 -12.21
CA LEU A 61 -27.52 0.39 -12.72
C LEU A 61 -28.29 -0.33 -13.83
N GLY A 62 -27.58 -0.98 -14.76
CA GLY A 62 -28.17 -1.79 -15.81
C GLY A 62 -28.99 -2.95 -15.26
N GLN A 63 -28.52 -3.60 -14.19
CA GLN A 63 -29.26 -4.68 -13.52
C GLN A 63 -30.53 -4.17 -12.82
N GLU A 64 -30.48 -3.03 -12.12
CA GLU A 64 -31.66 -2.41 -11.50
C GLU A 64 -32.68 -1.95 -12.54
N LEU A 65 -32.22 -1.39 -13.66
CA LEU A 65 -33.07 -1.01 -14.79
C LEU A 65 -33.70 -2.24 -15.46
N GLU A 66 -32.96 -3.35 -15.60
CA GLU A 66 -33.50 -4.62 -16.08
C GLU A 66 -34.63 -5.12 -15.19
N ALA A 67 -34.46 -5.06 -13.87
CA ALA A 67 -35.50 -5.43 -12.91
C ALA A 67 -36.73 -4.50 -12.95
N LEU A 68 -36.64 -3.37 -13.64
CA LEU A 68 -37.72 -2.42 -13.90
C LEU A 68 -38.30 -2.53 -15.33
N GLY A 69 -37.87 -3.53 -16.11
CA GLY A 69 -38.33 -3.74 -17.49
C GLY A 69 -37.66 -2.80 -18.51
N LEU A 70 -36.56 -2.17 -18.13
CA LEU A 70 -35.76 -1.28 -18.98
C LEU A 70 -34.40 -1.93 -19.30
N ALA A 71 -33.69 -1.40 -20.29
CA ALA A 71 -32.31 -1.77 -20.57
C ALA A 71 -31.47 -0.51 -20.72
N LEU A 72 -30.29 -0.54 -20.09
CA LEU A 72 -29.25 0.46 -20.26
C LEU A 72 -28.30 0.00 -21.36
N ILE A 73 -28.24 0.77 -22.44
CA ILE A 73 -27.39 0.50 -23.59
C ILE A 73 -26.31 1.58 -23.65
N GLY A 74 -25.05 1.17 -23.59
CA GLY A 74 -23.89 2.00 -23.94
C GLY A 74 -23.62 1.92 -25.44
N GLN A 75 -23.23 3.04 -26.04
CA GLN A 75 -22.67 3.10 -27.39
C GLN A 75 -21.19 3.46 -27.26
N ASP A 76 -20.32 2.62 -27.80
CA ASP A 76 -18.89 2.92 -27.86
C ASP A 76 -18.67 3.84 -29.07
N GLU A 77 -18.16 5.04 -28.81
CA GLU A 77 -17.65 5.97 -29.82
C GLU A 77 -16.12 6.11 -29.68
N ASP A 78 -15.44 6.65 -30.68
CA ASP A 78 -13.97 6.87 -30.67
C ASP A 78 -13.52 8.00 -29.71
N ASP A 79 -14.42 8.48 -28.84
CA ASP A 79 -14.14 9.47 -27.79
C ASP A 79 -14.10 8.82 -26.41
N ASP A 80 -13.44 9.48 -25.45
CA ASP A 80 -13.38 9.01 -24.05
C ASP A 80 -14.74 9.20 -23.31
N GLY A 81 -15.84 9.39 -24.05
CA GLY A 81 -17.17 9.69 -23.54
C GLY A 81 -18.02 8.45 -23.33
N ILE A 82 -18.99 8.55 -22.42
CA ILE A 82 -19.97 7.49 -22.18
C ILE A 82 -21.31 7.92 -22.78
N HIS A 83 -21.77 7.17 -23.78
CA HIS A 83 -23.01 7.47 -24.49
C HIS A 83 -24.10 6.47 -24.12
N LEU A 84 -25.11 6.91 -23.36
CA LEU A 84 -26.11 6.03 -22.76
C LEU A 84 -27.51 6.23 -23.33
N LEU A 85 -28.21 5.12 -23.49
CA LEU A 85 -29.62 5.05 -23.89
C LEU A 85 -30.40 4.17 -22.91
N ILE A 86 -31.61 4.60 -22.55
CA ILE A 86 -32.59 3.76 -21.85
C ILE A 86 -33.70 3.37 -22.81
N VAL A 87 -33.89 2.07 -23.02
CA VAL A 87 -34.96 1.51 -23.86
C VAL A 87 -35.79 0.49 -23.06
N PRO A 88 -37.01 0.14 -23.49
CA PRO A 88 -37.70 -1.02 -22.96
C PRO A 88 -36.85 -2.28 -23.16
N GLN A 89 -36.86 -3.19 -22.19
CA GLN A 89 -36.06 -4.42 -22.25
C GLN A 89 -36.37 -5.27 -23.48
N ALA A 90 -37.64 -5.28 -23.91
CA ALA A 90 -38.09 -5.96 -25.13
C ALA A 90 -37.44 -5.41 -26.41
N ASP A 91 -37.08 -4.12 -26.41
CA ASP A 91 -36.54 -3.41 -27.58
C ASP A 91 -34.99 -3.36 -27.57
N ALA A 92 -34.35 -3.94 -26.55
CA ALA A 92 -32.90 -3.89 -26.36
C ALA A 92 -32.16 -4.56 -27.53
N GLY A 93 -32.62 -5.72 -27.98
CA GLY A 93 -32.04 -6.45 -29.11
C GLY A 93 -32.12 -5.66 -30.41
N ASP A 94 -33.29 -5.12 -30.72
CA ASP A 94 -33.51 -4.29 -31.92
C ASP A 94 -32.70 -2.99 -31.89
N THR A 95 -32.48 -2.44 -30.70
CA THR A 95 -31.65 -1.24 -30.52
C THR A 95 -30.18 -1.55 -30.76
N LEU A 96 -29.65 -2.63 -30.20
CA LEU A 96 -28.27 -3.08 -30.47
C LEU A 96 -28.05 -3.41 -31.95
N ALA A 97 -29.02 -4.07 -32.60
CA ALA A 97 -28.96 -4.36 -34.03
C ALA A 97 -28.93 -3.07 -34.88
N ARG A 98 -29.70 -2.04 -34.49
CA ARG A 98 -29.66 -0.72 -35.15
C ARG A 98 -28.32 -0.02 -34.94
N ILE A 99 -27.74 -0.08 -33.74
CA ILE A 99 -26.41 0.51 -33.46
C ILE A 99 -25.35 -0.15 -34.34
N ALA A 100 -25.34 -1.48 -34.41
CA ALA A 100 -24.45 -2.25 -35.28
C ALA A 100 -24.65 -1.92 -36.77
N ALA A 101 -25.90 -1.72 -37.22
CA ALA A 101 -26.20 -1.34 -38.60
C ALA A 101 -25.66 0.05 -38.99
N HIS A 102 -25.37 0.92 -38.01
CA HIS A 102 -24.71 2.21 -38.22
C HIS A 102 -23.18 2.13 -38.03
N GLY A 103 -22.61 0.92 -37.93
CA GLY A 103 -21.17 0.69 -37.81
C GLY A 103 -20.59 1.00 -36.44
N ARG A 104 -21.42 1.07 -35.39
CA ARG A 104 -21.01 1.34 -34.00
C ARG A 104 -21.13 0.08 -33.15
N GLN A 105 -20.38 0.03 -32.05
CA GLN A 105 -20.50 -1.04 -31.06
C GLN A 105 -21.47 -0.62 -29.94
N GLY A 106 -22.38 -1.52 -29.57
CA GLY A 106 -23.35 -1.30 -28.51
C GLY A 106 -23.20 -2.36 -27.42
N THR A 107 -23.17 -1.92 -26.17
CA THR A 107 -23.02 -2.79 -25.01
C THR A 107 -24.26 -2.68 -24.13
N ARG A 108 -24.84 -3.81 -23.76
CA ARG A 108 -25.91 -3.84 -22.75
C ARG A 108 -25.29 -3.98 -21.37
N HIS A 109 -25.40 -2.97 -20.53
CA HIS A 109 -24.86 -3.02 -19.18
C HIS A 109 -25.71 -3.91 -18.27
N ARG A 110 -25.06 -4.84 -17.59
CA ARG A 110 -25.66 -5.79 -16.66
C ARG A 110 -24.57 -6.44 -15.81
N GLN A 111 -24.90 -6.87 -14.59
CA GLN A 111 -23.98 -7.68 -13.80
C GLN A 111 -23.78 -9.08 -14.43
N ASP A 112 -22.53 -9.50 -14.54
CA ASP A 112 -22.17 -10.83 -15.03
C ASP A 112 -22.73 -11.92 -14.13
N GLY A 113 -23.33 -12.95 -14.75
CA GLY A 113 -23.91 -14.09 -14.05
C GLY A 113 -25.17 -13.79 -13.22
N ALA A 114 -25.66 -12.55 -13.18
CA ALA A 114 -26.89 -12.23 -12.46
C ALA A 114 -28.11 -12.95 -13.09
N PRO A 115 -29.16 -13.32 -12.33
CA PRO A 115 -30.44 -13.80 -12.89
C PRO A 115 -31.26 -12.65 -13.51
N GLN A 116 -32.02 -12.92 -14.58
CA GLN A 116 -32.83 -11.90 -15.24
C GLN A 116 -33.90 -11.35 -14.28
N GLY A 117 -33.98 -10.02 -14.17
CA GLY A 117 -34.95 -9.35 -13.29
C GLY A 117 -34.62 -9.40 -11.79
N ALA A 118 -33.47 -9.97 -11.39
CA ALA A 118 -32.98 -9.88 -10.03
C ALA A 118 -32.55 -8.44 -9.70
N SER A 119 -32.61 -8.08 -8.41
CA SER A 119 -31.98 -6.85 -7.93
C SER A 119 -30.46 -6.95 -8.07
N ALA A 120 -29.81 -5.81 -8.26
CA ALA A 120 -28.37 -5.71 -8.25
C ALA A 120 -27.82 -6.21 -6.91
N THR A 121 -26.81 -7.07 -6.97
CA THR A 121 -26.07 -7.46 -5.77
C THR A 121 -25.07 -6.35 -5.48
N LEU A 122 -25.45 -5.45 -4.58
CA LEU A 122 -24.57 -4.37 -4.14
C LEU A 122 -23.32 -4.95 -3.46
N PRO A 123 -22.15 -4.32 -3.64
CA PRO A 123 -21.03 -4.57 -2.75
C PRO A 123 -21.53 -4.37 -1.31
N ARG A 124 -21.20 -5.30 -0.40
CA ARG A 124 -21.50 -5.07 1.02
C ARG A 124 -20.95 -3.69 1.37
N PRO A 125 -21.68 -2.80 2.04
CA PRO A 125 -21.09 -1.56 2.52
C PRO A 125 -19.88 -1.89 3.40
N ALA A 126 -18.84 -1.05 3.38
CA ALA A 126 -17.84 -1.11 4.43
C ALA A 126 -18.59 -1.07 5.78
N SER A 127 -18.31 -2.02 6.67
CA SER A 127 -18.71 -1.88 8.07
C SER A 127 -18.32 -0.47 8.52
N GLY A 128 -19.20 0.22 9.27
CA GLY A 128 -19.04 1.63 9.65
C GLY A 128 -17.64 2.01 10.13
N PRO A 129 -17.34 3.32 10.20
CA PRO A 129 -15.97 3.84 10.25
C PRO A 129 -15.13 3.10 11.30
N LEU A 130 -13.96 2.61 10.87
CA LEU A 130 -13.04 1.85 11.73
C LEU A 130 -12.49 2.71 12.87
N ALA A 131 -12.56 4.03 12.71
CA ALA A 131 -11.96 5.03 13.58
C ALA A 131 -12.93 6.18 13.85
N GLN A 132 -12.88 6.72 15.06
CA GLN A 132 -13.62 7.90 15.50
C GLN A 132 -12.81 9.17 15.25
N PRO A 133 -13.41 10.38 15.25
CA PRO A 133 -12.68 11.63 15.03
C PRO A 133 -11.46 11.83 15.94
N GLY A 134 -11.47 11.29 17.16
CA GLY A 134 -10.33 11.34 18.09
C GLY A 134 -9.20 10.35 17.81
N ASP A 135 -9.32 9.48 16.81
CA ASP A 135 -8.29 8.50 16.44
C ASP A 135 -7.32 9.01 15.36
N TYR A 136 -7.59 10.21 14.82
CA TYR A 136 -6.86 10.81 13.72
C TYR A 136 -5.78 11.78 14.20
N LEU A 137 -4.69 11.85 13.44
CA LEU A 137 -3.64 12.82 13.62
C LEU A 137 -3.01 13.19 12.27
N ASP A 138 -2.88 14.49 12.01
CA ASP A 138 -2.19 15.00 10.84
C ASP A 138 -0.69 15.15 11.13
N MET A 139 0.15 14.45 10.37
CA MET A 139 1.61 14.50 10.39
C MET A 139 2.18 14.47 8.97
N ALA A 140 2.98 15.48 8.59
CA ALA A 140 3.42 15.60 7.19
C ALA A 140 4.42 14.50 6.78
N GLN A 141 5.23 14.01 7.71
CA GLN A 141 6.07 12.82 7.56
C GLN A 141 6.19 12.13 8.93
N CYS A 142 6.14 10.79 8.95
CA CYS A 142 6.34 9.99 10.17
C CYS A 142 7.12 8.71 9.88
N LEU A 143 8.38 8.63 10.32
CA LEU A 143 9.23 7.45 10.17
C LEU A 143 9.29 6.68 11.50
N PRO A 144 8.76 5.44 11.59
CA PRO A 144 8.95 4.61 12.78
C PRO A 144 10.44 4.31 12.99
N LEU A 145 10.90 4.45 14.23
CA LEU A 145 12.26 4.09 14.63
C LEU A 145 12.28 2.81 15.47
N ALA A 146 11.37 2.73 16.44
CA ALA A 146 11.21 1.61 17.35
C ALA A 146 9.73 1.47 17.76
N SER A 147 9.39 0.42 18.50
CA SER A 147 8.02 0.25 19.03
C SER A 147 7.63 1.47 19.88
N GLY A 148 6.63 2.22 19.41
CA GLY A 148 6.17 3.45 20.06
C GLY A 148 7.01 4.70 19.81
N TRP A 149 7.98 4.69 18.90
CA TRP A 149 8.84 5.85 18.61
C TRP A 149 8.90 6.16 17.13
N ALA A 150 8.83 7.44 16.78
CA ALA A 150 8.96 7.90 15.40
C ALA A 150 9.70 9.23 15.29
N CYS A 151 10.32 9.46 14.14
CA CYS A 151 10.75 10.77 13.69
C CYS A 151 9.63 11.41 12.88
N VAL A 152 9.14 12.57 13.31
CA VAL A 152 8.00 13.26 12.71
C VAL A 152 8.42 14.62 12.20
N ALA A 153 7.97 15.00 11.00
CA ALA A 153 8.07 16.38 10.51
C ALA A 153 6.66 16.88 10.21
N ASN A 154 6.27 18.01 10.80
CA ASN A 154 5.00 18.68 10.53
C ASN A 154 5.18 19.88 9.61
N ARG A 155 4.09 20.32 8.96
CA ARG A 155 4.10 21.51 8.09
C ARG A 155 4.55 22.77 8.82
N ASP A 156 4.24 22.86 10.11
CA ASP A 156 4.52 24.04 10.94
C ASP A 156 5.90 23.97 11.63
N THR A 157 6.52 22.79 11.68
CA THR A 157 7.85 22.57 12.23
C THR A 157 8.84 22.37 11.09
N ALA A 158 9.73 23.33 10.88
CA ALA A 158 10.77 23.22 9.86
C ALA A 158 11.76 22.05 10.11
N THR A 159 11.72 21.43 11.30
CA THR A 159 12.66 20.43 11.79
C THR A 159 11.97 19.11 12.10
N PRO A 160 12.51 17.96 11.68
CA PRO A 160 12.07 16.67 12.18
C PRO A 160 12.31 16.54 13.70
N GLU A 161 11.35 15.97 14.42
CA GLU A 161 11.37 15.81 15.88
C GLU A 161 11.20 14.34 16.26
N LEU A 162 11.83 13.93 17.37
CA LEU A 162 11.64 12.60 17.94
C LEU A 162 10.40 12.60 18.83
N VAL A 163 9.48 11.68 18.53
CA VAL A 163 8.17 11.61 19.18
C VAL A 163 7.92 10.23 19.78
N ASP A 164 7.38 10.22 21.00
CA ASP A 164 6.81 9.05 21.65
C ASP A 164 5.32 8.89 21.26
N LEU A 165 5.01 7.83 20.51
CA LEU A 165 3.68 7.46 20.01
C LEU A 165 2.85 6.66 21.03
N ARG A 166 3.38 6.30 22.21
CA ARG A 166 2.65 5.49 23.22
C ARG A 166 1.38 6.14 23.78
N GLY A 167 1.23 7.46 23.61
CA GLY A 167 0.08 8.22 24.09
C GLY A 167 -1.01 8.49 23.04
N TRP A 168 -0.94 7.87 21.86
CA TRP A 168 -1.77 8.21 20.68
C TRP A 168 -3.26 8.52 21.01
N PRO A 169 -3.83 9.63 20.49
CA PRO A 169 -3.22 10.63 19.58
C PRO A 169 -2.33 11.65 20.31
N ALA A 170 -2.24 11.57 21.65
CA ALA A 170 -1.40 12.48 22.43
C ALA A 170 0.08 12.11 22.28
N LEU A 171 0.72 12.80 21.35
CA LEU A 171 2.16 12.76 21.14
C LEU A 171 2.89 13.53 22.25
N ARG A 172 4.06 13.04 22.67
CA ARG A 172 4.98 13.82 23.51
C ARG A 172 6.31 13.94 22.80
N GLU A 173 6.81 15.17 22.67
CA GLU A 173 8.20 15.42 22.27
C GLU A 173 9.10 14.84 23.36
N VAL A 174 10.11 14.09 22.93
CA VAL A 174 11.14 13.62 23.86
C VAL A 174 12.30 14.58 23.80
N ALA A 175 12.83 14.95 24.96
CA ALA A 175 13.91 15.92 25.08
C ALA A 175 15.10 15.49 24.20
N GLY A 176 15.34 16.23 23.12
CA GLY A 176 16.34 15.87 22.12
C GLY A 176 15.87 16.24 20.72
N LYS A 177 16.41 17.31 20.15
CA LYS A 177 16.07 17.74 18.80
C LYS A 177 17.03 17.10 17.81
N PHE A 178 16.50 16.36 16.84
CA PHE A 178 17.23 16.17 15.58
C PHE A 178 17.36 17.55 14.93
N GLN A 179 18.59 17.99 14.66
CA GLN A 179 18.78 19.33 14.09
C GLN A 179 18.09 19.42 12.71
N PRO A 180 17.57 20.61 12.32
CA PRO A 180 16.82 20.87 11.08
C PRO A 180 17.34 20.22 9.79
N HIS A 181 18.66 20.01 9.72
CA HIS A 181 19.37 19.54 8.54
C HIS A 181 19.86 18.09 8.66
N ARG A 182 19.52 17.37 9.74
CA ARG A 182 20.04 16.04 10.06
C ARG A 182 18.90 15.07 10.34
N GLY A 183 18.22 14.63 9.27
CA GLY A 183 17.23 13.56 9.36
C GLY A 183 17.91 12.18 9.41
N PRO A 184 17.27 11.17 10.03
CA PRO A 184 17.66 9.78 9.87
C PRO A 184 17.47 9.35 8.41
N LEU A 185 18.51 8.74 7.83
CA LEU A 185 18.50 8.16 6.48
C LEU A 185 18.09 6.69 6.51
N ALA A 186 18.47 5.97 7.58
CA ALA A 186 18.12 4.59 7.83
C ALA A 186 18.22 4.31 9.33
N SER A 187 17.44 3.35 9.84
CA SER A 187 17.50 2.90 11.23
C SER A 187 17.18 1.42 11.35
N ALA A 188 17.69 0.79 12.41
CA ALA A 188 17.39 -0.59 12.77
C ALA A 188 17.45 -0.77 14.29
N VAL A 189 16.56 -1.61 14.83
CA VAL A 189 16.52 -1.94 16.26
C VAL A 189 16.67 -3.45 16.42
N ALA A 190 17.56 -3.88 17.30
CA ALA A 190 17.69 -5.29 17.68
C ALA A 190 16.64 -5.67 18.72
N ALA A 191 16.36 -6.97 18.85
CA ALA A 191 15.44 -7.50 19.85
C ALA A 191 15.85 -7.15 21.31
N ASN A 192 17.13 -6.93 21.55
CA ASN A 192 17.67 -6.52 22.86
C ASN A 192 17.59 -5.00 23.12
N GLY A 193 16.98 -4.22 22.22
CA GLY A 193 16.80 -2.77 22.35
C GLY A 193 17.97 -1.93 21.84
N VAL A 194 19.03 -2.53 21.29
CA VAL A 194 20.12 -1.75 20.65
C VAL A 194 19.58 -1.08 19.38
N HIS A 195 19.81 0.23 19.25
CA HIS A 195 19.38 1.02 18.11
C HIS A 195 20.59 1.51 17.30
N ALA A 196 20.52 1.30 15.99
CA ALA A 196 21.46 1.83 15.01
C ALA A 196 20.71 2.78 14.08
N TRP A 197 21.33 3.92 13.75
CA TRP A 197 20.83 4.78 12.68
C TRP A 197 21.96 5.44 11.92
N ILE A 198 21.64 5.87 10.71
CA ILE A 198 22.48 6.73 9.89
C ILE A 198 21.79 8.09 9.82
N GLU A 199 22.53 9.16 10.09
CA GLU A 199 22.06 10.53 9.93
C GLU A 199 22.83 11.26 8.82
N GLN A 200 22.21 12.30 8.27
CA GLN A 200 22.92 13.23 7.39
C GLN A 200 24.00 14.00 8.17
N GLY A 201 25.08 14.38 7.47
CA GLY A 201 26.21 15.07 8.08
C GLY A 201 25.94 16.47 8.61
N PRO A 202 26.94 17.09 9.29
CA PRO A 202 26.87 18.45 9.80
C PRO A 202 26.49 19.50 8.76
N ASP A 203 26.84 19.25 7.50
CA ASP A 203 26.56 20.08 6.34
C ASP A 203 25.19 19.82 5.70
N GLY A 204 24.43 18.85 6.22
CA GLY A 204 23.10 18.46 5.72
C GLY A 204 23.13 17.77 4.36
N ILE A 205 24.31 17.36 3.88
CA ILE A 205 24.44 16.72 2.58
C ILE A 205 24.35 15.21 2.79
N ALA A 206 23.39 14.55 2.13
CA ALA A 206 23.25 13.09 2.20
C ALA A 206 24.55 12.34 1.83
N SER A 207 25.42 12.97 1.03
CA SER A 207 26.71 12.40 0.63
C SER A 207 27.71 12.24 1.79
N THR A 208 27.60 13.02 2.87
CA THR A 208 28.48 13.03 4.05
C THR A 208 27.78 12.48 5.30
N PRO A 209 27.21 11.27 5.28
CA PRO A 209 26.46 10.74 6.40
C PRO A 209 27.38 10.23 7.51
N TYR A 210 26.80 10.09 8.71
CA TYR A 210 27.44 9.50 9.88
C TYR A 210 26.57 8.35 10.38
N ALA A 211 27.21 7.26 10.79
CA ALA A 211 26.53 6.18 11.50
C ALA A 211 26.62 6.44 13.00
N HIS A 212 25.52 6.29 13.70
CA HIS A 212 25.47 6.38 15.15
C HIS A 212 24.90 5.09 15.74
N LEU A 213 25.47 4.73 16.87
CA LEU A 213 25.04 3.62 17.71
C LEU A 213 24.55 4.20 19.03
N LEU A 214 23.37 3.77 19.47
CA LEU A 214 22.89 4.02 20.83
C LEU A 214 22.47 2.69 21.44
N ARG A 215 22.98 2.46 22.64
CA ARG A 215 22.47 1.41 23.50
C ARG A 215 21.68 2.07 24.63
N ALA A 216 20.36 2.09 24.50
CA ALA A 216 19.49 2.58 25.54
C ALA A 216 18.20 1.76 25.60
N SER A 217 17.61 1.65 26.79
CA SER A 217 16.31 0.98 27.01
C SER A 217 15.12 1.76 26.42
N GLY A 218 15.40 2.93 25.84
CA GLY A 218 14.52 3.75 25.00
C GLY A 218 15.37 4.57 24.03
N VAL A 219 14.76 5.26 23.05
CA VAL A 219 15.51 6.13 22.14
C VAL A 219 15.88 7.42 22.88
N GLU A 220 17.01 7.42 23.58
CA GLU A 220 17.63 8.68 24.03
C GLU A 220 18.29 9.34 22.81
N ALA A 221 17.81 10.51 22.40
CA ALA A 221 18.48 11.27 21.36
C ALA A 221 19.92 11.53 21.81
N ALA A 222 20.89 10.87 21.18
CA ALA A 222 22.28 11.13 21.47
C ALA A 222 22.54 12.63 21.23
N PRO A 223 23.26 13.33 22.14
CA PRO A 223 23.71 14.66 21.82
C PRO A 223 24.58 14.55 20.55
N SER A 224 24.26 15.36 19.54
CA SER A 224 24.88 15.45 18.21
C SER A 224 26.39 15.81 18.23
N SER A 225 27.04 15.68 19.39
CA SER A 225 28.43 16.01 19.69
C SER A 225 29.30 14.77 19.94
N ARG A 226 28.74 13.55 19.93
CA ARG A 226 29.55 12.31 20.00
C ARG A 226 30.01 11.92 18.60
N PRO A 227 31.30 11.55 18.40
CA PRO A 227 31.75 11.02 17.13
C PRO A 227 31.03 9.70 16.85
N GLY A 228 30.32 9.61 15.73
CA GLY A 228 29.70 8.37 15.26
C GLY A 228 30.75 7.35 14.78
N LEU A 229 30.29 6.15 14.45
CA LEU A 229 31.12 5.14 13.80
C LEU A 229 31.42 5.56 12.35
N ALA A 230 32.62 5.20 11.88
CA ALA A 230 32.99 5.43 10.49
C ALA A 230 32.10 4.58 9.58
N LEU A 231 31.36 5.23 8.68
CA LEU A 231 30.73 4.53 7.57
C LEU A 231 31.80 3.97 6.62
N PRO A 232 31.51 2.89 5.89
CA PRO A 232 32.48 2.28 5.01
C PRO A 232 32.95 3.33 3.99
N PRO A 233 34.24 3.37 3.65
CA PRO A 233 34.76 4.36 2.72
C PRO A 233 33.98 4.29 1.41
N ARG A 234 33.67 5.44 0.81
CA ARG A 234 33.00 5.53 -0.49
C ARG A 234 33.86 4.77 -1.50
N ALA A 235 33.58 3.48 -1.71
CA ALA A 235 34.32 2.66 -2.66
C ALA A 235 34.14 3.30 -4.05
N ALA A 236 35.23 3.89 -4.53
CA ALA A 236 35.39 4.57 -5.79
C ALA A 236 34.55 5.84 -6.02
N GLN A 237 35.25 6.91 -6.41
CA GLN A 237 34.77 8.15 -7.04
C GLN A 237 33.94 7.94 -8.34
N ALA A 238 33.54 6.71 -8.67
CA ALA A 238 32.89 6.36 -9.93
C ALA A 238 31.35 6.42 -9.89
N GLN A 239 30.72 6.44 -8.71
CA GLN A 239 29.26 6.49 -8.61
C GLN A 239 28.79 7.81 -7.99
N ARG A 240 28.48 8.81 -8.84
CA ARG A 240 27.71 10.02 -8.50
C ARG A 240 26.23 9.69 -8.27
N ARG A 241 25.91 8.62 -7.54
CA ARG A 241 24.53 8.25 -7.21
C ARG A 241 24.22 8.67 -5.78
N THR A 242 22.97 9.03 -5.55
CA THR A 242 22.41 9.25 -4.22
C THR A 242 22.67 7.99 -3.37
N PRO A 243 23.11 8.13 -2.10
CA PRO A 243 23.28 6.98 -1.22
C PRO A 243 21.99 6.16 -1.06
N GLU A 244 22.12 4.85 -0.88
CA GLU A 244 21.01 3.90 -0.81
C GLU A 244 21.05 3.12 0.51
N PHE A 245 21.08 3.83 1.63
CA PHE A 245 21.26 3.23 2.95
C PHE A 245 20.06 2.38 3.37
N SER A 246 20.35 1.12 3.68
CA SER A 246 19.47 0.25 4.43
C SER A 246 20.24 -0.41 5.57
N LEU A 247 19.61 -0.48 6.74
CA LEU A 247 20.17 -1.08 7.95
C LEU A 247 19.28 -2.23 8.42
N GLY A 248 19.89 -3.24 9.02
CA GLY A 248 19.18 -4.27 9.76
C GLY A 248 20.14 -5.13 10.57
N LEU A 249 19.62 -5.81 11.58
CA LEU A 249 20.41 -6.63 12.49
C LEU A 249 20.20 -8.11 12.20
N ALA A 250 21.28 -8.87 12.21
CA ALA A 250 21.30 -10.31 12.01
C ALA A 250 22.01 -10.95 13.21
N GLY A 251 21.22 -11.32 14.24
CA GLY A 251 21.78 -11.60 15.56
C GLY A 251 22.43 -10.35 16.14
N ASP A 252 23.72 -10.46 16.51
CA ASP A 252 24.49 -9.33 17.04
C ASP A 252 25.16 -8.49 15.95
N ASP A 253 25.13 -8.91 14.68
CA ASP A 253 25.80 -8.21 13.59
C ASP A 253 24.88 -7.16 12.97
N LEU A 254 25.41 -5.95 12.71
CA LEU A 254 24.70 -4.93 11.95
C LEU A 254 25.06 -5.06 10.47
N LEU A 255 24.07 -5.23 9.62
CA LEU A 255 24.20 -5.23 8.17
C LEU A 255 23.85 -3.85 7.62
N LEU A 256 24.68 -3.36 6.69
CA LEU A 256 24.51 -2.10 5.98
C LEU A 256 24.54 -2.37 4.47
N VAL A 257 23.47 -1.99 3.77
CA VAL A 257 23.45 -1.94 2.31
C VAL A 257 23.65 -0.51 1.85
N ASP A 258 24.59 -0.30 0.92
CA ASP A 258 24.80 0.99 0.25
C ASP A 258 25.26 0.76 -1.19
N ARG A 259 24.55 1.38 -2.16
CA ARG A 259 24.92 1.42 -3.59
C ARG A 259 25.28 0.06 -4.20
N GLY A 260 24.58 -1.00 -3.80
CA GLY A 260 24.82 -2.35 -4.27
C GLY A 260 25.97 -3.08 -3.57
N MET A 261 26.47 -2.57 -2.45
CA MET A 261 27.40 -3.27 -1.57
C MET A 261 26.70 -3.63 -0.27
N VAL A 262 27.10 -4.73 0.36
CA VAL A 262 26.64 -5.12 1.69
C VAL A 262 27.85 -5.23 2.62
N PHE A 263 27.78 -4.54 3.74
CA PHE A 263 28.79 -4.51 4.79
C PHE A 263 28.22 -5.11 6.08
N ALA A 264 29.06 -5.75 6.89
CA ALA A 264 28.74 -6.13 8.26
C ALA A 264 29.62 -5.37 9.25
N TYR A 265 29.04 -5.03 10.39
CA TYR A 265 29.74 -4.64 11.60
C TYR A 265 29.59 -5.79 12.60
N PRO A 266 30.61 -6.65 12.74
CA PRO A 266 30.49 -7.86 13.54
C PRO A 266 30.37 -7.57 15.04
N GLY A 267 29.48 -8.28 15.73
CA GLY A 267 29.23 -8.14 17.16
C GLY A 267 28.72 -6.76 17.57
N PHE A 268 28.18 -5.98 16.62
CA PHE A 268 27.72 -4.61 16.83
C PHE A 268 26.77 -4.47 18.03
N ALA A 269 25.79 -5.36 18.18
CA ALA A 269 24.82 -5.30 19.26
C ALA A 269 25.36 -5.77 20.61
N ALA A 270 26.52 -6.45 20.64
CA ALA A 270 27.14 -6.97 21.86
C ALA A 270 28.21 -6.03 22.46
N GLN A 271 28.83 -5.17 21.64
CA GLN A 271 29.94 -4.31 22.05
C GLN A 271 29.52 -3.03 22.80
N ASP A 272 30.44 -2.43 23.56
CA ASP A 272 30.25 -1.15 24.22
C ASP A 272 30.33 0.03 23.23
N GLU A 273 29.64 1.14 23.52
CA GLU A 273 29.51 2.31 22.64
C GLU A 273 30.85 2.95 22.21
N ALA A 274 31.94 2.71 22.94
CA ALA A 274 33.26 3.28 22.67
C ALA A 274 34.16 2.42 21.77
N SER A 275 33.70 1.22 21.40
CA SER A 275 34.49 0.30 20.57
C SER A 275 34.53 0.76 19.11
N VAL A 276 35.74 0.82 18.53
CA VAL A 276 35.91 1.02 17.08
C VAL A 276 35.60 -0.30 16.39
N ILE A 277 34.55 -0.33 15.58
CA ILE A 277 34.18 -1.50 14.78
C ILE A 277 34.55 -1.23 13.33
N GLU A 278 35.44 -2.05 12.78
CA GLU A 278 35.77 -2.00 11.36
C GLU A 278 34.70 -2.75 10.54
N PRO A 279 34.09 -2.13 9.51
CA PRO A 279 33.14 -2.79 8.66
C PRO A 279 33.82 -3.80 7.71
N ALA A 280 33.28 -5.01 7.64
CA ALA A 280 33.67 -6.02 6.67
C ALA A 280 32.79 -5.92 5.42
N LEU A 281 33.38 -5.79 4.23
CA LEU A 281 32.63 -5.92 2.96
C LEU A 281 32.32 -7.40 2.72
N LEU A 282 31.03 -7.71 2.59
CA LEU A 282 30.54 -9.09 2.43
C LEU A 282 30.16 -9.40 0.98
N TYR A 283 29.60 -8.41 0.28
CA TYR A 283 29.03 -8.63 -1.04
C TYR A 283 29.07 -7.35 -1.88
N THR A 284 29.34 -7.51 -3.18
CA THR A 284 29.23 -6.46 -4.20
C THR A 284 28.35 -6.98 -5.33
N ALA A 285 27.20 -6.33 -5.52
CA ALA A 285 26.27 -6.65 -6.58
C ALA A 285 26.93 -6.49 -7.96
N PRO A 286 26.66 -7.41 -8.90
CA PRO A 286 27.17 -7.28 -10.25
C PRO A 286 26.70 -5.97 -10.90
N PRO A 287 27.46 -5.42 -11.87
CA PRO A 287 27.05 -4.24 -12.60
C PRO A 287 25.74 -4.51 -13.36
N GLN A 288 24.72 -3.70 -13.10
CA GLN A 288 23.45 -3.80 -13.81
C GLN A 288 23.40 -2.82 -14.99
N ARG A 289 22.82 -3.29 -16.11
CA ARG A 289 22.69 -2.50 -17.35
C ARG A 289 21.62 -1.42 -17.27
N ARG A 290 20.63 -1.57 -16.39
CA ARG A 290 19.57 -0.60 -16.13
C ARG A 290 19.60 -0.21 -14.65
N PRO A 291 19.34 1.06 -14.30
CA PRO A 291 19.01 1.41 -12.93
C PRO A 291 17.69 0.75 -12.59
N VAL A 292 17.71 -0.24 -11.71
CA VAL A 292 16.48 -0.75 -11.13
C VAL A 292 16.09 0.21 -10.00
N SER A 293 14.81 0.54 -9.89
CA SER A 293 14.29 1.38 -8.79
C SER A 293 14.15 0.60 -7.48
N ASP A 294 14.87 -0.51 -7.34
CA ASP A 294 14.73 -1.40 -6.19
C ASP A 294 15.23 -0.71 -4.93
N ARG A 295 14.37 -0.71 -3.92
CA ARG A 295 14.78 -0.32 -2.57
C ARG A 295 15.72 -1.41 -2.06
N SER A 296 16.92 -1.03 -1.63
CA SER A 296 17.71 -1.91 -0.77
C SER A 296 16.92 -2.23 0.49
N ALA A 297 17.16 -3.40 1.09
CA ALA A 297 16.53 -3.75 2.35
C ALA A 297 17.39 -4.75 3.12
N VAL A 298 17.33 -4.69 4.45
CA VAL A 298 17.75 -5.76 5.35
C VAL A 298 16.52 -6.18 6.13
N ILE A 299 16.21 -7.48 6.11
CA ILE A 299 14.96 -8.06 6.57
C ILE A 299 15.29 -9.03 7.71
N PRO A 300 15.25 -8.57 8.97
CA PRO A 300 15.43 -9.46 10.11
C PRO A 300 14.24 -10.42 10.21
N LEU A 301 14.52 -11.71 10.43
CA LEU A 301 13.51 -12.74 10.60
C LEU A 301 13.34 -13.08 12.09
N PRO A 302 12.13 -13.48 12.53
CA PRO A 302 11.90 -13.83 13.94
C PRO A 302 12.68 -15.05 14.44
N ASP A 303 13.18 -15.90 13.53
CA ASP A 303 14.02 -17.05 13.86
C ASP A 303 15.52 -16.69 13.98
N GLY A 304 15.86 -15.40 13.91
CA GLY A 304 17.22 -14.88 14.04
C GLY A 304 18.02 -14.83 12.73
N ARG A 305 17.49 -15.35 11.62
CA ARG A 305 18.09 -15.17 10.29
C ARG A 305 17.87 -13.74 9.79
N ALA A 306 18.58 -13.35 8.73
CA ALA A 306 18.30 -12.12 8.01
C ALA A 306 18.39 -12.33 6.49
N CYS A 307 17.48 -11.70 5.75
CA CYS A 307 17.57 -11.60 4.31
C CYS A 307 18.01 -10.19 3.90
N VAL A 308 18.71 -10.07 2.78
CA VAL A 308 19.18 -8.79 2.24
C VAL A 308 18.73 -8.69 0.79
N LEU A 309 18.04 -7.61 0.44
CA LEU A 309 17.79 -7.24 -0.95
C LEU A 309 18.87 -6.26 -1.40
N CYS A 310 19.67 -6.66 -2.37
CA CYS A 310 20.75 -5.87 -2.94
C CYS A 310 20.64 -5.86 -4.47
N ARG A 311 20.16 -4.75 -5.06
CA ARG A 311 19.92 -4.58 -6.50
C ARG A 311 19.12 -5.73 -7.11
N GLY A 312 17.92 -5.98 -6.59
CA GLY A 312 17.03 -7.04 -7.09
C GLY A 312 17.43 -8.47 -6.70
N GLN A 313 18.61 -8.68 -6.11
CA GLN A 313 19.02 -10.00 -5.63
C GLN A 313 18.73 -10.16 -4.14
N LEU A 314 17.99 -11.22 -3.80
CA LEU A 314 17.81 -11.68 -2.43
C LEU A 314 19.00 -12.56 -2.00
N LEU A 315 19.58 -12.21 -0.86
CA LEU A 315 20.69 -12.88 -0.22
C LEU A 315 20.26 -13.32 1.18
N LEU A 316 20.61 -14.53 1.61
CA LEU A 316 20.42 -15.01 2.97
C LEU A 316 21.71 -14.85 3.76
N TRP A 317 21.61 -14.22 4.93
CA TRP A 317 22.68 -14.20 5.92
C TRP A 317 22.69 -15.50 6.72
N ARG A 318 23.81 -16.21 6.68
CA ARG A 318 24.02 -17.42 7.49
C ARG A 318 25.50 -17.56 7.82
N ASP A 319 25.82 -17.96 9.04
CA ASP A 319 27.18 -18.31 9.47
C ASP A 319 28.23 -17.22 9.14
N GLY A 320 27.86 -15.94 9.24
CA GLY A 320 28.75 -14.81 8.92
C GLY A 320 28.94 -14.51 7.43
N GLN A 321 28.16 -15.14 6.54
CA GLN A 321 28.27 -15.00 5.09
C GLN A 321 26.92 -14.73 4.42
N LEU A 322 26.97 -14.14 3.23
CA LEU A 322 25.81 -13.92 2.36
C LEU A 322 25.78 -14.96 1.25
N HIS A 323 24.64 -15.63 1.12
CA HIS A 323 24.39 -16.62 0.09
C HIS A 323 23.22 -16.20 -0.80
N PRO A 324 23.33 -16.25 -2.13
CA PRO A 324 22.19 -16.06 -3.02
C PRO A 324 21.03 -16.98 -2.68
N LEU A 325 19.84 -16.42 -2.51
CA LEU A 325 18.63 -17.20 -2.27
C LEU A 325 18.15 -17.81 -3.59
N ALA A 326 18.10 -19.14 -3.66
CA ALA A 326 17.66 -19.87 -4.84
C ALA A 326 16.13 -20.06 -4.84
N LEU A 327 15.41 -19.02 -5.26
CA LEU A 327 13.95 -19.05 -5.39
C LEU A 327 13.51 -19.88 -6.60
N ARG A 328 12.46 -20.69 -6.43
CA ARG A 328 11.86 -21.51 -7.48
C ARG A 328 10.44 -21.03 -7.77
N TYR A 329 10.24 -20.51 -8.97
CA TYR A 329 8.92 -20.09 -9.43
C TYR A 329 8.22 -21.23 -10.17
N PRO A 330 6.90 -21.40 -9.98
CA PRO A 330 6.09 -22.34 -10.77
C PRO A 330 6.01 -21.95 -12.26
N GLU A 331 6.07 -20.66 -12.55
CA GLU A 331 5.99 -20.07 -13.89
C GLU A 331 7.16 -19.09 -14.10
N VAL A 332 7.47 -18.76 -15.35
CA VAL A 332 8.55 -17.80 -15.64
C VAL A 332 8.08 -16.40 -15.23
N THR A 333 8.74 -15.81 -14.23
CA THR A 333 8.51 -14.41 -13.86
C THR A 333 9.57 -13.51 -14.47
N SER A 334 9.20 -12.25 -14.70
CA SER A 334 10.06 -11.24 -15.32
C SER A 334 10.30 -10.01 -14.45
N GLY A 335 9.78 -10.01 -13.21
CA GLY A 335 9.60 -8.80 -12.42
C GLY A 335 10.76 -8.43 -11.51
N ASP A 336 10.83 -7.15 -11.17
CA ASP A 336 11.75 -6.60 -10.17
C ASP A 336 11.14 -6.77 -8.76
N VAL A 337 11.94 -7.27 -7.80
CA VAL A 337 11.51 -7.52 -6.42
C VAL A 337 11.45 -6.21 -5.64
N SER A 338 10.29 -5.89 -5.07
CA SER A 338 10.07 -4.67 -4.30
C SER A 338 9.43 -4.95 -2.94
N HIS A 339 9.68 -4.04 -1.98
CA HIS A 339 9.10 -4.09 -0.63
C HIS A 339 9.20 -5.46 0.08
N PRO A 340 10.38 -6.10 0.12
CA PRO A 340 10.50 -7.40 0.77
C PRO A 340 10.39 -7.25 2.30
N VAL A 341 9.68 -8.16 2.94
CA VAL A 341 9.40 -8.16 4.38
C VAL A 341 9.37 -9.58 4.96
N ALA A 342 9.60 -9.69 6.26
CA ALA A 342 9.46 -10.96 6.98
C ALA A 342 7.98 -11.30 7.20
N CYS A 343 7.62 -12.58 7.05
CA CYS A 343 6.27 -13.10 7.27
C CYS A 343 6.15 -13.95 8.54
N GLY A 344 7.23 -14.08 9.32
CA GLY A 344 7.32 -15.04 10.43
C GLY A 344 7.90 -16.38 10.01
N ASN A 345 8.35 -17.17 11.00
CA ASN A 345 8.85 -18.55 10.85
C ASN A 345 9.74 -18.80 9.62
N GLY A 346 10.75 -17.96 9.40
CA GLY A 346 11.69 -18.18 8.29
C GLY A 346 11.10 -17.94 6.90
N ALA A 347 9.98 -17.23 6.78
CA ALA A 347 9.38 -16.87 5.50
C ALA A 347 9.54 -15.38 5.19
N ILE A 348 9.62 -15.07 3.89
CA ILE A 348 9.66 -13.72 3.34
C ILE A 348 8.53 -13.53 2.33
N ALA A 349 8.06 -12.30 2.20
CA ALA A 349 7.17 -11.89 1.12
C ALA A 349 7.66 -10.59 0.48
N TRP A 350 7.26 -10.36 -0.75
CA TRP A 350 7.60 -9.18 -1.52
C TRP A 350 6.52 -8.89 -2.56
N LEU A 351 6.64 -7.74 -3.21
CA LEU A 351 5.82 -7.36 -4.34
C LEU A 351 6.62 -7.52 -5.63
N GLU A 352 6.01 -8.18 -6.62
CA GLU A 352 6.58 -8.42 -7.95
C GLU A 352 5.44 -8.35 -8.97
N ASP A 353 5.52 -7.41 -9.93
CA ASP A 353 4.51 -7.19 -10.97
C ASP A 353 3.06 -7.14 -10.42
N ASP A 354 2.83 -6.28 -9.43
CA ASP A 354 1.56 -6.10 -8.71
C ASP A 354 1.00 -7.35 -8.01
N ALA A 355 1.80 -8.41 -7.88
CA ALA A 355 1.43 -9.58 -7.10
C ALA A 355 2.17 -9.61 -5.76
N LEU A 356 1.51 -10.22 -4.78
CA LEU A 356 2.10 -10.57 -3.51
C LEU A 356 2.73 -11.96 -3.62
N CYS A 357 4.06 -11.99 -3.61
CA CYS A 357 4.85 -13.22 -3.62
C CYS A 357 5.27 -13.57 -2.20
N HIS A 358 5.28 -14.86 -1.86
CA HIS A 358 5.83 -15.34 -0.59
C HIS A 358 6.62 -16.65 -0.78
N ALA A 359 7.65 -16.84 0.05
CA ALA A 359 8.45 -18.06 0.07
C ALA A 359 8.96 -18.39 1.48
N ASP A 360 8.98 -19.67 1.81
CA ASP A 360 9.69 -20.22 2.98
C ASP A 360 11.17 -20.37 2.62
N LEU A 361 12.09 -19.89 3.46
CA LEU A 361 13.52 -19.98 3.19
C LEU A 361 14.07 -21.41 3.25
N ASP A 362 13.40 -22.31 3.96
CA ASP A 362 13.76 -23.72 4.06
C ASP A 362 13.13 -24.56 2.93
N ALA A 363 12.05 -24.05 2.34
CA ALA A 363 11.40 -24.59 1.14
C ALA A 363 11.10 -23.46 0.14
N PRO A 364 12.11 -22.95 -0.60
CA PRO A 364 12.04 -21.69 -1.37
C PRO A 364 11.26 -21.80 -2.68
N VAL A 365 10.05 -22.35 -2.60
CA VAL A 365 9.03 -22.31 -3.64
C VAL A 365 8.27 -21.00 -3.47
N VAL A 366 8.17 -20.25 -4.57
CA VAL A 366 7.44 -18.98 -4.58
C VAL A 366 5.97 -19.24 -4.82
N ASN A 367 5.14 -18.77 -3.91
CA ASN A 367 3.70 -18.71 -4.06
C ASN A 367 3.30 -17.28 -4.43
N ARG A 368 2.51 -17.14 -5.49
CA ARG A 368 2.05 -15.84 -6.00
C ARG A 368 0.56 -15.67 -5.72
N HIS A 369 0.20 -14.50 -5.21
CA HIS A 369 -1.17 -14.13 -4.90
C HIS A 369 -1.50 -12.82 -5.59
N GLU A 370 -2.63 -12.76 -6.27
CA GLU A 370 -3.14 -11.54 -6.87
C GLU A 370 -4.06 -10.84 -5.87
N PRO A 371 -3.69 -9.67 -5.35
CA PRO A 371 -4.53 -8.93 -4.42
C PRO A 371 -5.86 -8.57 -5.09
N GLN A 372 -6.97 -9.04 -4.54
CA GLN A 372 -8.29 -8.77 -5.10
C GLN A 372 -8.76 -7.38 -4.69
N GLN A 373 -9.37 -6.61 -5.59
CA GLN A 373 -9.98 -5.30 -5.25
C GLN A 373 -8.98 -4.26 -4.70
N MET A 374 -7.69 -4.47 -4.98
CA MET A 374 -6.63 -3.47 -4.83
C MET A 374 -6.36 -2.80 -6.18
N PRO A 375 -5.92 -1.54 -6.22
CA PRO A 375 -5.46 -0.91 -7.45
C PRO A 375 -4.14 -1.52 -7.93
N ALA A 376 -3.92 -1.49 -9.25
CA ALA A 376 -2.64 -1.83 -9.86
C ALA A 376 -1.60 -0.73 -9.63
N GLY A 377 -0.33 -1.12 -9.50
CA GLY A 377 0.80 -0.24 -9.24
C GLY A 377 0.82 0.34 -7.82
N GLY A 378 1.93 0.99 -7.46
CA GLY A 378 2.02 1.85 -6.27
C GLY A 378 1.74 1.16 -4.93
N MET A 379 1.91 -0.16 -4.85
CA MET A 379 1.67 -0.91 -3.61
C MET A 379 2.86 -0.86 -2.67
N THR A 380 2.57 -0.99 -1.38
CA THR A 380 3.53 -1.19 -0.31
C THR A 380 3.22 -2.45 0.44
N LEU A 381 4.27 -3.07 0.94
CA LEU A 381 4.16 -4.21 1.81
C LEU A 381 4.90 -3.93 3.11
N GLN A 382 4.25 -4.22 4.23
CA GLN A 382 4.82 -4.10 5.56
C GLN A 382 4.48 -5.33 6.40
N SER A 383 5.46 -5.81 7.15
CA SER A 383 5.26 -6.88 8.12
C SER A 383 4.53 -6.36 9.35
N LEU A 384 3.62 -7.18 9.86
CA LEU A 384 2.90 -6.99 11.12
C LEU A 384 3.13 -8.20 12.03
N PRO A 385 2.81 -8.09 13.33
CA PRO A 385 2.94 -9.19 14.27
C PRO A 385 2.22 -10.47 13.82
N GLN A 386 2.68 -11.60 14.36
CA GLN A 386 2.07 -12.92 14.11
C GLN A 386 2.04 -13.32 12.63
N GLY A 387 2.96 -12.78 11.83
CA GLY A 387 3.13 -13.14 10.42
C GLY A 387 2.11 -12.52 9.46
N TRP A 388 1.29 -11.59 9.94
CA TRP A 388 0.42 -10.80 9.09
C TRP A 388 1.19 -9.79 8.27
N LEU A 389 0.67 -9.45 7.11
CA LEU A 389 1.20 -8.42 6.22
C LEU A 389 0.14 -7.35 6.01
N LEU A 390 0.56 -6.09 5.99
CA LEU A 390 -0.24 -5.00 5.47
C LEU A 390 0.19 -4.72 4.03
N LEU A 391 -0.74 -4.96 3.11
CA LEU A 391 -0.67 -4.50 1.75
C LEU A 391 -1.39 -3.15 1.66
N GLY A 392 -0.66 -2.09 1.35
CA GLY A 392 -1.22 -0.73 1.22
C GLY A 392 -1.00 -0.17 -0.17
N HIS A 393 -1.76 0.85 -0.56
CA HIS A 393 -1.60 1.53 -1.85
C HIS A 393 -1.20 3.00 -1.66
N TRP A 394 -0.29 3.53 -2.48
CA TRP A 394 0.24 4.88 -2.31
C TRP A 394 -0.77 5.98 -2.57
N HIS A 395 -1.56 5.85 -3.63
CA HIS A 395 -2.57 6.83 -3.99
C HIS A 395 -3.86 6.51 -3.26
N ALA A 396 -4.67 7.53 -2.93
CA ALA A 396 -6.05 7.26 -2.54
C ALA A 396 -6.70 6.51 -3.71
N PRO A 397 -7.02 5.23 -3.53
CA PRO A 397 -7.63 4.45 -4.59
C PRO A 397 -9.05 4.93 -4.80
N HIS A 398 -9.64 4.48 -5.91
CA HIS A 398 -11.05 4.70 -6.15
C HIS A 398 -11.91 4.12 -5.02
N ARG A 399 -13.14 4.62 -4.95
CA ARG A 399 -14.12 4.48 -3.88
C ARG A 399 -14.73 3.07 -3.82
N SER A 400 -14.60 2.34 -4.92
CA SER A 400 -14.88 0.91 -5.08
C SER A 400 -13.71 -0.02 -4.72
N LEU A 401 -12.51 0.52 -4.50
CA LEU A 401 -11.29 -0.24 -4.21
C LEU A 401 -10.89 -0.13 -2.73
N ASP A 402 -10.07 -1.08 -2.30
CA ASP A 402 -9.52 -1.09 -0.95
C ASP A 402 -8.37 -0.08 -0.80
N LEU A 403 -8.34 0.65 0.32
CA LEU A 403 -7.20 1.44 0.79
C LEU A 403 -5.98 0.55 1.12
N GLY A 404 -6.26 -0.68 1.54
CA GLY A 404 -5.28 -1.70 1.86
C GLY A 404 -5.93 -2.98 2.39
N GLN A 405 -5.10 -3.99 2.64
CA GLN A 405 -5.52 -5.31 3.11
C GLN A 405 -4.54 -5.82 4.15
N LEU A 406 -5.06 -6.40 5.23
CA LEU A 406 -4.28 -7.30 6.08
C LEU A 406 -4.38 -8.69 5.49
N TRP A 407 -3.24 -9.32 5.24
CA TRP A 407 -3.15 -10.63 4.63
C TRP A 407 -2.27 -11.56 5.46
N HIS A 408 -2.67 -12.81 5.63
CA HIS A 408 -1.87 -13.81 6.34
C HIS A 408 -1.45 -14.94 5.40
N PRO A 409 -0.14 -15.15 5.15
CA PRO A 409 0.36 -16.12 4.19
C PRO A 409 -0.04 -17.55 4.52
N GLY A 410 0.06 -17.93 5.79
CA GLY A 410 -0.19 -19.31 6.20
C GLY A 410 -1.65 -19.74 6.12
N SER A 411 -2.60 -18.81 6.29
CA SER A 411 -4.04 -19.11 6.29
C SER A 411 -4.78 -18.61 5.05
N GLY A 412 -4.17 -17.72 4.26
CA GLY A 412 -4.81 -17.04 3.14
C GLY A 412 -5.92 -16.06 3.55
N GLN A 413 -6.09 -15.80 4.85
CA GLN A 413 -7.12 -14.89 5.33
C GLN A 413 -6.80 -13.45 4.94
N VAL A 414 -7.85 -12.71 4.59
CA VAL A 414 -7.76 -11.30 4.17
C VAL A 414 -8.76 -10.45 4.95
N LEU A 415 -8.27 -9.43 5.65
CA LEU A 415 -9.09 -8.36 6.19
C LEU A 415 -8.95 -7.14 5.29
N ARG A 416 -10.04 -6.71 4.68
CA ARG A 416 -10.06 -5.61 3.71
C ARG A 416 -10.31 -4.26 4.40
N ILE A 417 -9.52 -3.26 4.06
CA ILE A 417 -9.69 -1.87 4.52
C ILE A 417 -10.21 -1.05 3.34
N ARG A 418 -11.52 -0.88 3.27
CA ARG A 418 -12.21 -0.25 2.13
C ARG A 418 -12.09 1.27 2.12
N HIS A 419 -12.24 1.86 0.94
CA HIS A 419 -12.45 3.29 0.82
C HIS A 419 -13.70 3.72 1.61
N GLY A 420 -13.56 4.76 2.45
CA GLY A 420 -14.60 5.22 3.39
C GLY A 420 -14.57 4.56 4.78
N ALA A 421 -13.76 3.52 5.00
CA ALA A 421 -13.51 3.01 6.34
C ALA A 421 -12.63 3.97 7.17
N LEU A 422 -11.79 4.74 6.46
CA LEU A 422 -10.83 5.70 6.98
C LEU A 422 -10.88 6.98 6.14
N ASP A 423 -10.81 8.13 6.79
CA ASP A 423 -10.70 9.43 6.14
C ASP A 423 -9.22 9.81 5.98
N LEU A 424 -8.51 9.14 5.07
CA LEU A 424 -7.09 9.40 4.76
C LEU A 424 -6.94 10.32 3.54
N ASP A 425 -5.87 11.11 3.52
CA ASP A 425 -5.52 12.02 2.42
C ASP A 425 -4.94 11.29 1.19
N SER A 426 -4.47 10.06 1.39
CA SER A 426 -4.01 9.13 0.35
C SER A 426 -4.38 7.70 0.74
N GLY A 427 -3.89 6.69 0.02
CA GLY A 427 -4.05 5.29 0.42
C GLY A 427 -3.13 4.95 1.60
N ILE A 428 -3.16 3.70 2.06
CA ILE A 428 -2.30 3.30 3.18
C ILE A 428 -0.87 3.16 2.68
N GLN A 429 0.00 4.09 3.08
CA GLN A 429 1.42 4.09 2.72
C GLN A 429 2.30 3.46 3.79
N ARG A 430 1.82 3.45 5.03
CA ARG A 430 2.56 2.93 6.19
C ARG A 430 1.63 2.48 7.31
N ALA A 431 2.18 1.65 8.18
CA ALA A 431 1.63 1.23 9.45
C ALA A 431 2.68 1.33 10.55
N LEU A 432 2.16 1.53 11.76
CA LEU A 432 2.92 1.64 12.99
C LEU A 432 2.24 0.72 14.00
N MET A 433 3.00 -0.21 14.59
CA MET A 433 2.53 -1.01 15.71
C MET A 433 2.91 -0.29 17.01
N LEU A 434 1.90 0.13 17.77
CA LEU A 434 2.10 0.75 19.07
C LEU A 434 2.44 -0.33 20.12
N PRO A 435 3.13 0.02 21.23
CA PRO A 435 3.55 -0.96 22.24
C PRO A 435 2.41 -1.69 22.97
N ASP A 436 1.21 -1.12 22.97
CA ASP A 436 -0.01 -1.72 23.51
C ASP A 436 -0.73 -2.66 22.52
N GLY A 437 -0.18 -2.80 21.30
CA GLY A 437 -0.72 -3.63 20.23
C GLY A 437 -1.74 -2.93 19.35
N ASP A 438 -1.93 -1.61 19.48
CA ASP A 438 -2.75 -0.84 18.55
C ASP A 438 -2.05 -0.67 17.19
N LEU A 439 -2.81 -0.89 16.12
CA LEU A 439 -2.37 -0.64 14.76
C LEU A 439 -2.77 0.77 14.33
N VAL A 440 -1.79 1.58 13.96
CA VAL A 440 -2.00 2.89 13.31
C VAL A 440 -1.60 2.75 11.86
N VAL A 441 -2.43 3.24 10.93
CA VAL A 441 -2.11 3.31 9.50
C VAL A 441 -2.06 4.76 9.06
N GLY A 442 -1.26 5.06 8.05
CA GLY A 442 -1.07 6.43 7.57
C GLY A 442 -0.99 6.54 6.06
N GLY A 443 -1.55 7.63 5.56
CA GLY A 443 -1.35 8.12 4.21
C GLY A 443 -0.10 9.00 4.12
N GLN A 444 -0.20 10.06 3.33
CA GLN A 444 0.89 11.00 3.12
C GLN A 444 0.99 12.00 4.28
N LEU A 445 -0.15 12.54 4.72
CA LEU A 445 -0.24 13.58 5.73
C LEU A 445 -1.07 13.17 6.93
N ARG A 446 -1.96 12.19 6.80
CA ARG A 446 -2.87 11.81 7.88
C ARG A 446 -2.65 10.38 8.32
N HIS A 447 -2.76 10.17 9.62
CA HIS A 447 -2.62 8.89 10.28
C HIS A 447 -3.84 8.63 11.15
N VAL A 448 -4.21 7.36 11.26
CA VAL A 448 -5.44 6.92 11.93
C VAL A 448 -5.18 5.65 12.70
N ARG A 449 -5.61 5.64 13.96
CA ARG A 449 -5.61 4.43 14.79
C ARG A 449 -6.79 3.53 14.41
N LEU A 450 -6.49 2.32 13.97
CA LEU A 450 -7.48 1.27 13.69
C LEU A 450 -7.94 0.54 14.97
N GLY A 451 -7.13 0.63 16.03
CA GLY A 451 -7.34 -0.04 17.32
C GLY A 451 -6.49 -1.30 17.44
N ARG A 452 -6.79 -2.12 18.48
CA ARG A 452 -5.97 -3.28 18.83
C ARG A 452 -5.92 -4.29 17.71
N PHE A 453 -4.70 -4.69 17.33
CA PHE A 453 -4.47 -5.59 16.21
C PHE A 453 -5.23 -6.91 16.35
N ASP A 454 -5.12 -7.58 17.50
CA ASP A 454 -5.84 -8.85 17.75
C ASP A 454 -7.37 -8.68 17.65
N ALA A 455 -7.91 -7.51 18.03
CA ALA A 455 -9.33 -7.23 17.93
C ALA A 455 -9.78 -6.99 16.48
N LEU A 456 -8.90 -6.45 15.62
CA LEU A 456 -9.14 -6.36 14.18
C LEU A 456 -9.18 -7.75 13.56
N LEU A 457 -8.25 -8.64 13.94
CA LEU A 457 -8.22 -10.02 13.47
C LEU A 457 -9.46 -10.82 13.92
N GLY A 458 -9.98 -10.55 15.12
CA GLY A 458 -11.22 -11.16 15.62
C GLY A 458 -12.47 -10.86 14.79
N ARG A 459 -12.40 -9.97 13.79
CA ARG A 459 -13.48 -9.70 12.83
C ARG A 459 -13.51 -10.68 11.66
N LEU A 460 -12.45 -11.46 11.48
CA LEU A 460 -12.42 -12.51 10.48
C LEU A 460 -13.36 -13.64 10.88
N PRO A 461 -13.94 -14.36 9.91
CA PRO A 461 -14.67 -15.58 10.20
C PRO A 461 -13.77 -16.53 10.98
N ALA A 462 -14.33 -17.24 11.97
CA ALA A 462 -13.61 -18.36 12.59
C ALA A 462 -13.18 -19.34 11.48
N ALA A 463 -11.89 -19.69 11.49
CA ALA A 463 -11.27 -20.56 10.49
C ALA A 463 -11.88 -21.97 10.49
#